data_AF-A0A438EDJ4-F1
#
_entry.id   AF-A0A438EDJ4-F1
#
_cell.length_a   1.000
_cell.length_b   1.000
_cell.length_c   1.000
_cell.angle_alpha   90.00
_cell.angle_beta   90.00
_cell.angle_gamma   90.00
#
_symmetry.space_group_name_H-M   'P 1'
#
loop_
_entity.id
_entity.type
_entity.pdbx_description
1 polymer ?
#
loop_
_entity_poly.entity_id
_entity_poly.type
_entity_poly.pdbx_seq_one_letter_code
_entity_poly.pdbx_strand_id
1 'polypeptide(L)'
;MTQIARAHMIPPWFALVHPRTGTPINATLLMAIPGATIALFSSLDVLSSIFSFSTLLIFMLVAVALLVRRYYVKDTTAKRDLVKFLACLIVIIGSSIGIAVLWNSNTTEWVGYAVGAFLWFLGTLGMGLLPKQRVTNVWGVPLVPWLPSLSIGMNLFLIGSLGYQAFLRFFICSAVMLIYYFLVGLHATYDMARQNQQA
;
A
#
# COMPACT_ATOMS: atom_id res chain seq x y z
N MET A 1 3.55 -6.71 15.38
CA MET A 1 4.68 -6.15 16.15
C MET A 1 5.63 -7.23 16.67
N THR A 2 5.16 -8.30 17.32
CA THR A 2 6.04 -9.38 17.84
C THR A 2 6.82 -10.15 16.77
N GLN A 3 6.29 -10.27 15.55
CA GLN A 3 7.00 -10.88 14.41
C GLN A 3 8.12 -10.00 13.82
N ILE A 4 7.98 -8.67 13.89
CA ILE A 4 8.98 -7.69 13.39
C ILE A 4 10.08 -7.48 14.43
N ALA A 5 9.73 -7.50 15.72
CA ALA A 5 10.69 -7.50 16.82
C ALA A 5 11.55 -8.79 16.84
N ARG A 6 10.97 -9.96 16.51
CA ARG A 6 11.73 -11.21 16.32
C ARG A 6 12.61 -11.24 15.07
N ALA A 7 12.39 -10.33 14.12
CA ALA A 7 13.23 -10.19 12.94
C ALA A 7 14.44 -9.26 13.18
N HIS A 8 14.72 -8.86 14.43
CA HIS A 8 15.82 -7.98 14.85
C HIS A 8 15.87 -6.62 14.12
N MET A 9 14.70 -6.13 13.64
CA MET A 9 14.57 -4.85 12.93
C MET A 9 14.21 -3.67 13.84
N ILE A 10 14.04 -3.88 15.15
CA ILE A 10 13.61 -2.85 16.13
C ILE A 10 14.42 -3.05 17.42
N PRO A 11 14.82 -1.97 18.13
CA PRO A 11 15.63 -2.06 19.34
C PRO A 11 15.04 -3.03 20.40
N PRO A 12 15.87 -3.78 21.14
CA PRO A 12 15.43 -4.82 22.08
C PRO A 12 14.54 -4.31 23.22
N TRP A 13 14.55 -3.01 23.50
CA TRP A 13 13.64 -2.36 24.46
C TRP A 13 12.15 -2.49 24.09
N PHE A 14 11.83 -2.62 22.79
CA PHE A 14 10.46 -2.87 22.29
C PHE A 14 9.98 -4.31 22.49
N ALA A 15 10.90 -5.24 22.74
CA ALA A 15 10.62 -6.66 22.91
C ALA A 15 10.50 -7.07 24.40
N LEU A 16 10.64 -6.11 25.33
CA LEU A 16 10.50 -6.38 26.75
C LEU A 16 9.02 -6.64 27.09
N VAL A 17 8.65 -7.91 27.09
CA VAL A 17 7.31 -8.38 27.43
C VAL A 17 7.22 -8.52 28.94
N HIS A 18 6.22 -7.91 29.58
CA HIS A 18 6.10 -8.00 31.03
C HIS A 18 5.78 -9.46 31.45
N PRO A 19 6.56 -10.09 32.36
CA PRO A 19 6.44 -11.52 32.69
C PRO A 19 5.10 -11.95 33.30
N ARG A 20 4.27 -11.03 33.82
CA ARG A 20 2.93 -11.35 34.36
C ARG A 20 1.78 -11.12 33.38
N THR A 21 1.87 -10.14 32.48
CA THR A 21 0.77 -9.79 31.56
C THR A 21 0.99 -10.26 30.14
N GLY A 22 2.21 -10.69 29.77
CA GLY A 22 2.51 -11.20 28.43
C GLY A 22 2.36 -10.16 27.31
N THR A 23 2.17 -8.88 27.65
CA THR A 23 2.00 -7.77 26.71
C THR A 23 3.22 -6.84 26.71
N PRO A 24 3.65 -6.33 25.54
CA PRO A 24 4.74 -5.37 25.44
C PRO A 24 4.23 -3.95 25.79
N ILE A 25 4.11 -3.67 27.09
CA ILE A 25 3.53 -2.41 27.62
C ILE A 25 4.23 -1.16 27.06
N ASN A 26 5.56 -1.18 26.99
CA ASN A 26 6.36 -0.07 26.47
C ASN A 26 6.06 0.23 24.99
N ALA A 27 5.86 -0.82 24.18
CA ALA A 27 5.52 -0.67 22.77
C ALA A 27 4.09 -0.15 22.60
N THR A 28 3.15 -0.60 23.44
CA THR A 28 1.77 -0.10 23.44
C THR A 28 1.71 1.37 23.82
N LEU A 29 2.43 1.76 24.88
CA LEU A 29 2.48 3.14 25.34
C LEU A 29 3.11 4.07 24.29
N LEU A 30 4.21 3.65 23.65
CA LEU A 30 4.85 4.46 22.61
C LEU A 30 4.01 4.59 21.34
N MET A 31 3.17 3.61 20.99
CA MET A 31 2.24 3.74 19.87
C MET A 31 1.03 4.60 20.24
N ALA A 32 0.53 4.45 21.47
CA ALA A 32 -0.67 5.12 21.93
C ALA A 32 -0.46 6.61 22.22
N ILE A 33 0.66 7.01 22.84
CA ILE A 33 0.91 8.42 23.22
C ILE A 33 0.92 9.35 22.00
N PRO A 34 1.73 9.13 20.94
CA PRO A 34 1.72 9.99 19.76
C PRO A 34 0.37 9.97 19.05
N GLY A 35 -0.28 8.80 18.96
CA GLY A 35 -1.61 8.66 18.38
C GLY A 35 -2.66 9.48 19.13
N ALA A 36 -2.65 9.44 20.46
CA ALA A 36 -3.56 10.20 21.32
C ALA A 36 -3.30 11.70 21.23
N THR A 37 -2.03 12.13 21.24
CA THR A 37 -1.67 13.54 21.06
C THR A 37 -2.16 14.05 19.70
N ILE A 38 -1.88 13.33 18.61
CA ILE A 38 -2.34 13.72 17.28
C ILE A 38 -3.88 13.75 17.21
N ALA A 39 -4.56 12.78 17.83
CA ALA A 39 -6.03 12.75 17.86
C ALA A 39 -6.65 13.88 18.70
N LEU A 40 -5.97 14.35 19.76
CA LEU A 40 -6.45 15.43 20.63
C LEU A 40 -6.33 16.80 19.95
N PHE A 41 -5.29 17.01 19.13
CA PHE A 41 -5.05 18.26 18.42
C PHE A 41 -5.59 18.29 16.98
N SER A 42 -6.05 17.16 16.42
CA SER A 42 -6.50 17.06 15.03
C SER A 42 -7.99 16.83 14.92
N SER A 43 -8.66 17.53 14.00
CA SER A 43 -10.08 17.34 13.72
C SER A 43 -10.35 15.94 13.17
N LEU A 44 -11.45 15.32 13.61
CA LEU A 44 -11.87 13.98 13.16
C LEU A 44 -11.97 13.87 11.63
N ASP A 45 -12.43 14.91 10.94
CA ASP A 45 -12.50 14.94 9.47
C ASP A 45 -11.12 14.85 8.80
N VAL A 46 -10.11 15.52 9.38
CA VAL A 46 -8.73 15.50 8.87
C VAL A 46 -8.14 14.11 9.07
N LEU A 47 -8.31 13.56 10.27
CA LEU A 47 -7.79 12.24 10.62
C LEU A 47 -8.45 11.13 9.78
N SER A 48 -9.77 11.16 9.63
CA SER A 48 -10.52 10.19 8.82
C SER A 48 -10.12 10.27 7.35
N SER A 49 -9.97 11.47 6.78
CA SER A 49 -9.56 11.65 5.38
C SER A 49 -8.19 11.03 5.10
N ILE A 50 -7.22 11.24 6.01
CA ILE A 50 -5.86 10.66 5.89
C ILE A 50 -5.88 9.14 6.08
N PHE A 51 -6.68 8.65 7.04
CA PHE A 51 -6.81 7.22 7.31
C PHE A 51 -7.45 6.46 6.14
N SER A 52 -8.54 6.98 5.58
CA SER A 52 -9.20 6.41 4.40
C SER A 52 -8.25 6.38 3.20
N PHE A 53 -7.55 7.48 2.92
CA PHE A 53 -6.58 7.50 1.82
C PHE A 53 -5.46 6.46 2.02
N SER A 54 -4.93 6.34 3.23
CA SER A 54 -3.88 5.36 3.55
C SER A 54 -4.36 3.91 3.40
N THR A 55 -5.57 3.60 3.86
CA THR A 55 -6.14 2.24 3.73
C THR A 55 -6.42 1.87 2.27
N LEU A 56 -6.95 2.80 1.46
CA LEU A 56 -7.15 2.61 0.02
C LEU A 56 -5.82 2.36 -0.71
N LEU A 57 -4.76 3.10 -0.35
CA LEU A 57 -3.41 2.85 -0.89
C LEU A 57 -2.87 1.48 -0.50
N ILE A 58 -3.03 1.07 0.76
CA ILE A 58 -2.57 -0.25 1.21
C ILE A 58 -3.31 -1.36 0.46
N PHE A 59 -4.62 -1.25 0.29
CA PHE A 59 -5.40 -2.24 -0.46
C PHE A 59 -4.99 -2.31 -1.94
N MET A 60 -4.71 -1.15 -2.55
CA MET A 60 -4.16 -1.09 -3.90
C MET A 60 -2.79 -1.77 -3.99
N LEU A 61 -1.86 -1.47 -3.08
CA LEU A 61 -0.52 -2.07 -3.04
C LEU A 61 -0.57 -3.59 -2.80
N VAL A 62 -1.46 -4.06 -1.92
CA VAL A 62 -1.67 -5.49 -1.68
C VAL A 62 -2.19 -6.17 -2.94
N ALA A 63 -3.15 -5.57 -3.65
CA ALA A 63 -3.67 -6.10 -4.90
C ALA A 63 -2.58 -6.18 -5.99
N VAL A 64 -1.75 -5.14 -6.13
CA VAL A 64 -0.58 -5.15 -7.01
C VAL A 64 0.42 -6.23 -6.60
N ALA A 65 0.73 -6.35 -5.31
CA ALA A 65 1.65 -7.36 -4.79
C ALA A 65 1.17 -8.79 -5.06
N LEU A 66 -0.15 -9.05 -4.98
CA LEU A 66 -0.74 -10.33 -5.34
C LEU A 66 -0.59 -10.64 -6.84
N LEU A 67 -0.77 -9.65 -7.71
CA LEU A 67 -0.55 -9.80 -9.16
C LEU A 67 0.93 -10.06 -9.45
N VAL A 68 1.83 -9.24 -8.92
CA VAL A 68 3.28 -9.43 -9.08
C VAL A 68 3.70 -10.81 -8.59
N ARG A 69 3.24 -11.25 -7.41
CA ARG A 69 3.58 -12.58 -6.87
C ARG A 69 3.12 -13.75 -7.74
N ARG A 70 2.08 -13.57 -8.56
CA ARG A 70 1.54 -14.61 -9.44
C ARG A 70 2.20 -14.66 -10.83
N TYR A 71 2.54 -13.48 -11.37
CA TYR A 71 3.08 -13.35 -12.73
C TYR A 71 4.60 -13.16 -12.78
N TYR A 72 5.23 -12.80 -11.66
CA TYR A 72 6.68 -12.65 -11.54
C TYR A 72 7.28 -13.74 -10.65
N VAL A 73 8.16 -14.54 -11.25
CA VAL A 73 9.05 -15.45 -10.53
C VAL A 73 10.48 -15.07 -10.90
N LYS A 74 11.29 -14.76 -9.87
CA LYS A 74 12.71 -14.45 -10.02
C LYS A 74 13.38 -15.68 -10.68
N ASP A 75 14.17 -15.44 -11.71
CA ASP A 75 15.01 -16.42 -12.43
C ASP A 75 14.36 -17.29 -13.53
N THR A 76 13.02 -17.33 -13.66
CA THR A 76 12.36 -18.11 -14.75
C THR A 76 11.56 -17.27 -15.76
N THR A 77 11.29 -15.99 -15.46
CA THR A 77 10.40 -15.16 -16.28
C THR A 77 11.16 -14.42 -17.37
N ALA A 78 10.78 -14.60 -18.64
CA ALA A 78 11.37 -13.84 -19.75
C ALA A 78 11.08 -12.34 -19.59
N LYS A 79 12.08 -11.48 -19.83
CA LYS A 79 11.94 -10.01 -19.76
C LYS A 79 10.76 -9.50 -20.59
N ARG A 80 10.45 -10.16 -21.72
CA ARG A 80 9.32 -9.84 -22.60
C ARG A 80 7.97 -10.02 -21.91
N ASP A 81 7.79 -11.07 -21.12
CA ASP A 81 6.52 -11.35 -20.44
C ASP A 81 6.34 -10.45 -19.20
N LEU A 82 7.44 -10.11 -18.53
CA LEU A 82 7.44 -9.10 -17.47
C LEU A 82 7.03 -7.72 -17.99
N VAL A 83 7.59 -7.29 -19.13
CA VAL A 83 7.24 -5.99 -19.75
C VAL A 83 5.78 -5.98 -20.19
N LYS A 84 5.25 -7.09 -20.75
CA LYS A 84 3.81 -7.20 -21.08
C LYS A 84 2.93 -7.12 -19.83
N PHE A 85 3.32 -7.80 -18.74
CA PHE A 85 2.61 -7.73 -17.46
C PHE A 85 2.60 -6.30 -16.91
N LEU A 86 3.77 -5.64 -16.90
CA LEU A 86 3.91 -4.27 -16.42
C LEU A 86 3.13 -3.29 -17.30
N ALA A 87 3.14 -3.47 -18.62
CA ALA A 87 2.34 -2.68 -19.54
C ALA A 87 0.84 -2.84 -19.25
N CYS A 88 0.35 -4.06 -19.02
CA CYS A 88 -1.05 -4.28 -18.63
C CYS A 88 -1.38 -3.61 -17.29
N LEU A 89 -0.46 -3.64 -16.32
CA LEU A 89 -0.65 -3.01 -15.01
C LEU A 89 -0.74 -1.48 -15.14
N ILE A 90 0.15 -0.89 -15.95
CA ILE A 90 0.13 0.55 -16.24
C ILE A 90 -1.16 0.94 -16.98
N VAL A 91 -1.65 0.12 -17.90
CA VAL A 91 -2.93 0.36 -18.60
C VAL A 91 -4.11 0.33 -17.62
N ILE A 92 -4.14 -0.63 -16.68
CA ILE A 92 -5.20 -0.73 -15.65
C ILE A 92 -5.16 0.48 -14.71
N ILE A 93 -3.98 0.88 -14.25
CA ILE A 93 -3.83 2.04 -13.36
C ILE A 93 -4.17 3.33 -14.12
N GLY A 94 -3.61 3.51 -15.33
CA GLY A 94 -3.83 4.69 -16.16
C GLY A 94 -5.28 4.89 -16.58
N SER A 95 -5.98 3.82 -16.96
CA SER A 95 -7.43 3.89 -17.23
C SER A 95 -8.22 4.29 -15.99
N SER A 96 -7.87 3.73 -14.83
CA SER A 96 -8.54 4.05 -13.55
C SER A 96 -8.30 5.51 -13.13
N ILE A 97 -7.10 6.05 -13.34
CA ILE A 97 -6.80 7.48 -13.14
C ILE A 97 -7.60 8.33 -14.12
N GLY A 98 -7.62 7.96 -15.41
CA GLY A 98 -8.36 8.68 -16.43
C GLY A 98 -9.85 8.79 -16.11
N ILE A 99 -10.47 7.68 -15.67
CA ILE A 99 -11.86 7.65 -15.19
C ILE A 99 -12.05 8.60 -14.00
N ALA A 100 -11.13 8.59 -13.03
CA ALA A 100 -11.23 9.45 -11.86
C ALA A 100 -11.06 10.94 -12.18
N VAL A 101 -10.20 11.29 -13.14
CA VAL A 101 -10.04 12.68 -13.59
C VAL A 101 -11.28 13.16 -14.34
N LEU A 102 -11.85 12.33 -15.21
CA LEU A 102 -13.11 12.63 -15.89
C LEU A 102 -14.25 12.85 -14.89
N TRP A 103 -14.28 12.03 -13.82
CA TRP A 103 -15.21 12.19 -12.71
C TRP A 103 -15.06 13.54 -12.01
N ASN A 104 -13.83 13.95 -11.70
CA ASN A 104 -13.57 15.23 -11.05
C ASN A 104 -13.83 16.45 -11.95
N SER A 105 -13.68 16.32 -13.28
CA SER A 105 -13.88 17.43 -14.22
C SER A 105 -15.36 17.81 -14.42
N ASN A 106 -16.30 17.04 -13.85
CA ASN A 106 -17.75 17.26 -13.94
C ASN A 106 -18.29 17.40 -15.39
N THR A 107 -17.51 16.96 -16.37
CA THR A 107 -17.88 16.88 -17.78
C THR A 107 -18.51 15.53 -18.03
N THR A 108 -19.83 15.51 -18.28
CA THR A 108 -20.64 14.30 -18.42
C THR A 108 -20.44 13.60 -19.77
N GLU A 109 -19.19 13.38 -20.17
CA GLU A 109 -18.86 12.61 -21.36
C GLU A 109 -18.93 11.11 -21.04
N TRP A 110 -20.12 10.52 -21.19
CA TRP A 110 -20.34 9.07 -21.08
C TRP A 110 -19.34 8.25 -21.92
N VAL A 111 -18.90 8.81 -23.04
CA VAL A 111 -17.90 8.21 -23.93
C VAL A 111 -16.56 8.01 -23.22
N GLY A 112 -16.12 8.96 -22.40
CA GLY A 112 -14.86 8.86 -21.66
C GLY A 112 -14.87 7.72 -20.62
N TYR A 113 -15.98 7.56 -19.91
CA TYR A 113 -16.17 6.43 -18.97
C TYR A 113 -16.21 5.08 -19.69
N ALA A 114 -16.91 5.00 -20.83
CA ALA A 114 -16.98 3.78 -21.63
C ALA A 114 -15.60 3.38 -22.17
N VAL A 115 -14.84 4.34 -22.69
CA VAL A 115 -13.46 4.12 -23.18
C VAL A 115 -12.54 3.69 -22.04
N GLY A 116 -12.62 4.35 -20.88
CA GLY A 116 -11.83 3.98 -19.70
C GLY A 116 -12.13 2.56 -19.21
N ALA A 117 -13.42 2.21 -19.09
CA ALA A 117 -13.85 0.88 -18.66
C ALA A 117 -13.45 -0.20 -19.67
N PHE A 118 -13.55 0.09 -20.97
CA PHE A 118 -13.09 -0.81 -22.02
C PHE A 118 -11.58 -1.02 -21.96
N LEU A 119 -10.79 0.04 -21.77
CA LEU A 119 -9.33 -0.05 -21.64
C LEU A 119 -8.92 -0.85 -20.39
N TRP A 120 -9.62 -0.64 -19.26
CA TRP A 120 -9.44 -1.40 -18.02
C TRP A 120 -9.76 -2.89 -18.22
N PHE A 121 -10.87 -3.20 -18.89
CA PHE A 121 -11.28 -4.57 -19.20
C PHE A 121 -10.25 -5.25 -20.12
N LEU A 122 -9.77 -4.55 -21.14
CA LEU A 122 -8.77 -5.06 -22.08
C LEU A 122 -7.43 -5.33 -21.38
N GLY A 123 -7.00 -4.45 -20.47
CA GLY A 123 -5.80 -4.66 -19.65
C GLY A 123 -5.92 -5.87 -18.72
N THR A 124 -7.10 -6.07 -18.12
CA THR A 124 -7.39 -7.22 -17.25
C THR A 124 -7.46 -8.53 -18.05
N LEU A 125 -8.05 -8.49 -19.24
CA LEU A 125 -8.12 -9.63 -20.16
C LEU A 125 -6.72 -9.98 -20.69
N GLY A 126 -5.92 -8.98 -21.03
CA GLY A 126 -4.50 -9.13 -21.37
C GLY A 126 -3.72 -9.87 -20.28
N MET A 127 -3.88 -9.50 -19.01
CA MET A 127 -3.30 -10.24 -17.88
C MET A 127 -3.81 -11.69 -17.79
N GLY A 128 -5.07 -11.94 -18.12
CA GLY A 128 -5.65 -13.29 -18.12
C GLY A 128 -4.99 -14.25 -19.12
N LEU A 129 -4.45 -13.71 -20.22
CA LEU A 129 -3.81 -14.46 -21.30
C LEU A 129 -2.30 -14.68 -21.08
N LEU A 130 -1.68 -14.01 -20.11
CA LEU A 130 -0.27 -14.22 -19.78
C LEU A 130 -0.04 -15.59 -19.11
N PRO A 131 1.11 -16.24 -19.39
CA PRO A 131 1.44 -17.54 -18.78
C PRO A 131 1.58 -17.39 -17.27
N LYS A 132 0.77 -18.15 -16.51
CA LYS A 132 0.73 -18.12 -15.05
C LYS A 132 1.92 -18.92 -14.51
N GLN A 133 2.88 -18.24 -13.89
CA GLN A 133 4.14 -18.86 -13.43
C GLN A 133 4.04 -19.50 -12.03
N ARG A 134 3.08 -19.06 -11.20
CA ARG A 134 2.92 -19.57 -9.83
C ARG A 134 1.49 -20.05 -9.54
N VAL A 135 1.34 -21.33 -9.23
CA VAL A 135 0.13 -21.89 -8.59
C VAL A 135 0.27 -21.83 -7.08
N THR A 136 -0.70 -21.20 -6.41
CA THR A 136 -0.74 -21.07 -4.95
C THR A 136 -1.38 -22.32 -4.34
N ASN A 137 -0.62 -23.09 -3.54
CA ASN A 137 -1.10 -24.36 -2.97
C ASN A 137 -2.10 -24.24 -1.80
N VAL A 138 -2.21 -23.09 -1.10
CA VAL A 138 -2.99 -23.01 0.16
C VAL A 138 -3.90 -21.78 0.28
N TRP A 139 -3.57 -20.65 -0.36
CA TRP A 139 -4.34 -19.40 -0.29
C TRP A 139 -4.49 -18.74 -1.66
N GLY A 140 -5.11 -19.45 -2.60
CA GLY A 140 -5.42 -18.93 -3.92
C GLY A 140 -6.73 -18.15 -3.89
N VAL A 141 -6.68 -16.85 -4.20
CA VAL A 141 -7.91 -16.08 -4.43
C VAL A 141 -8.60 -16.64 -5.69
N PRO A 142 -9.89 -17.02 -5.63
CA PRO A 142 -10.56 -17.80 -6.68
C PRO A 142 -10.75 -17.05 -8.01
N LEU A 143 -10.67 -15.70 -8.02
CA LEU A 143 -10.93 -14.85 -9.19
C LEU A 143 -9.72 -14.02 -9.67
N VAL A 144 -8.48 -14.46 -9.47
CA VAL A 144 -7.31 -13.75 -10.05
C VAL A 144 -7.27 -14.00 -11.57
N PRO A 145 -7.17 -12.97 -12.44
CA PRO A 145 -6.72 -11.59 -12.19
C PRO A 145 -7.81 -10.52 -12.00
N TRP A 146 -9.08 -10.89 -12.10
CA TRP A 146 -10.23 -9.97 -12.03
C TRP A 146 -10.42 -9.34 -10.65
N LEU A 147 -10.33 -10.12 -9.57
CA LEU A 147 -10.54 -9.59 -8.22
C LEU A 147 -9.48 -8.54 -7.83
N PRO A 148 -8.17 -8.78 -8.03
CA PRO A 148 -7.14 -7.78 -7.74
C PRO A 148 -7.20 -6.56 -8.66
N SER A 149 -7.48 -6.73 -9.95
CA SER A 149 -7.60 -5.59 -10.89
C SER A 149 -8.80 -4.69 -10.57
N LEU A 150 -9.93 -5.29 -10.16
CA LEU A 150 -11.11 -4.54 -9.74
C LEU A 150 -10.86 -3.80 -8.42
N SER A 151 -10.14 -4.42 -7.48
CA SER A 151 -9.69 -3.75 -6.25
C SER A 151 -8.81 -2.53 -6.56
N ILE A 152 -7.86 -2.65 -7.50
CA ILE A 152 -7.05 -1.50 -7.94
C ILE A 152 -7.94 -0.41 -8.52
N GLY A 153 -8.85 -0.75 -9.44
CA GLY A 153 -9.73 0.21 -10.09
C GLY A 153 -10.63 0.97 -9.12
N MET A 154 -11.30 0.23 -8.22
CA MET A 154 -12.16 0.83 -7.19
C MET A 154 -11.36 1.73 -6.23
N ASN A 155 -10.24 1.24 -5.69
CA ASN A 155 -9.43 2.03 -4.76
C ASN A 155 -8.90 3.31 -5.40
N LEU A 156 -8.49 3.26 -6.67
CA LEU A 156 -7.99 4.43 -7.39
C LEU A 156 -9.09 5.44 -7.73
N PHE A 157 -10.28 4.95 -8.09
CA PHE A 157 -11.45 5.79 -8.30
C PHE A 157 -11.89 6.51 -7.02
N LEU A 158 -11.92 5.79 -5.90
CA LEU A 158 -12.21 6.38 -4.59
C LEU A 158 -11.16 7.43 -4.20
N ILE A 159 -9.87 7.13 -4.40
CA ILE A 159 -8.79 8.09 -4.17
C ILE A 159 -8.96 9.36 -5.03
N GLY A 160 -9.29 9.23 -6.31
CA GLY A 160 -9.51 10.39 -7.17
C GLY A 160 -10.83 11.13 -6.92
N SER A 161 -11.78 10.50 -6.23
CA SER A 161 -13.01 11.15 -5.74
C SER A 161 -12.79 11.92 -4.43
N LEU A 162 -11.66 11.71 -3.73
CA LEU A 162 -11.32 12.52 -2.57
C LEU A 162 -10.87 13.92 -3.03
N GLY A 163 -11.42 14.96 -2.39
CA GLY A 163 -11.07 16.34 -2.71
C GLY A 163 -9.58 16.62 -2.59
N TYR A 164 -9.08 17.57 -3.38
CA TYR A 164 -7.67 17.99 -3.45
C TYR A 164 -7.01 18.25 -2.07
N GLN A 165 -7.81 18.72 -1.11
CA GLN A 165 -7.42 18.90 0.29
C GLN A 165 -6.85 17.63 0.93
N ALA A 166 -7.42 16.45 0.64
CA ALA A 166 -6.95 15.18 1.20
C ALA A 166 -5.59 14.76 0.61
N PHE A 167 -5.37 15.00 -0.69
CA PHE A 167 -4.08 14.73 -1.34
C PHE A 167 -2.96 15.55 -0.70
N LEU A 168 -3.15 16.87 -0.58
CA LEU A 168 -2.13 17.73 0.04
C LEU A 168 -1.82 17.33 1.48
N ARG A 169 -2.86 17.05 2.28
CA ARG A 169 -2.69 16.61 3.68
C ARG A 169 -1.90 15.31 3.77
N PHE A 170 -2.20 14.34 2.91
CA PHE A 170 -1.47 13.08 2.86
C PHE A 170 0.00 13.28 2.49
N PHE A 171 0.30 14.02 1.43
CA PHE A 171 1.68 14.26 1.01
C PHE A 171 2.51 14.98 2.07
N ILE A 172 1.93 16.00 2.74
CA ILE A 172 2.60 16.69 3.84
C ILE A 172 2.84 15.74 5.02
N CYS A 173 1.83 14.97 5.43
CA CYS A 173 1.95 14.02 6.54
C CYS A 173 2.98 12.90 6.23
N SER A 174 2.96 12.34 5.02
CA SER A 174 3.96 11.36 4.57
C SER A 174 5.36 11.95 4.52
N ALA A 175 5.53 13.19 4.07
CA ALA A 175 6.84 13.86 4.09
C ALA A 175 7.36 14.03 5.52
N VAL A 176 6.52 14.49 6.45
CA VAL A 176 6.89 14.61 7.88
C VAL A 176 7.25 13.25 8.48
N MET A 177 6.44 12.21 8.23
CA MET A 177 6.72 10.85 8.71
C MET A 177 8.01 10.28 8.13
N LEU A 178 8.29 10.56 6.86
CA LEU A 178 9.52 10.15 6.20
C LEU A 178 10.73 10.88 6.79
N ILE A 179 10.66 12.19 7.00
CA ILE A 179 11.71 12.97 7.67
C ILE A 179 11.96 12.43 9.09
N TYR A 180 10.91 12.20 9.87
CA TYR A 180 11.04 11.58 11.19
C TYR A 180 11.71 10.21 11.14
N TYR A 181 11.31 9.35 10.19
CA TYR A 181 11.92 8.03 9.98
C TYR A 181 13.41 8.14 9.61
N PHE A 182 13.79 9.06 8.73
CA PHE A 182 15.19 9.26 8.38
C PHE A 182 16.01 9.82 9.55
N LEU A 183 15.47 10.77 10.30
CA LEU A 183 16.20 11.41 11.41
C LEU A 183 16.34 10.48 12.62
N VAL A 184 15.24 9.86 13.05
CA VAL A 184 15.18 9.03 14.27
C VAL A 184 15.37 7.56 13.94
N GLY A 185 14.67 7.04 12.93
CA GLY A 185 14.71 5.62 12.58
C GLY A 185 16.08 5.18 12.06
N LEU A 186 16.73 6.00 11.23
CA LEU A 186 18.07 5.69 10.72
C LEU A 186 19.15 5.84 11.80
N HIS A 187 19.07 6.88 12.66
CA HIS A 187 19.97 7.02 13.81
C HIS A 187 19.79 5.88 14.82
N ALA A 188 18.55 5.54 15.17
CA ALA A 188 18.27 4.47 16.11
C ALA A 188 18.75 3.10 15.59
N THR A 189 18.66 2.87 14.26
CA THR A 189 19.19 1.65 13.65
C THR A 189 20.72 1.64 13.65
N TYR A 190 21.36 2.80 13.41
CA TYR A 190 22.81 2.94 13.42
C TYR A 190 23.42 2.80 14.83
N ASP A 191 22.80 3.40 15.85
CA ASP A 191 23.25 3.31 17.24
C ASP A 191 23.14 1.87 17.78
N MET A 192 22.09 1.14 17.39
CA MET A 192 21.92 -0.26 17.78
C MET A 192 22.90 -1.19 17.04
N ALA A 193 23.21 -0.92 15.77
CA ALA A 193 24.22 -1.68 15.03
C ALA A 193 25.62 -1.53 15.63
N ARG A 194 25.97 -0.34 16.14
CA ARG A 194 27.23 -0.09 16.87
C ARG A 194 27.30 -0.84 18.20
N GLN A 195 26.22 -0.88 18.97
CA GLN A 195 26.18 -1.63 20.25
C GLN A 195 26.35 -3.14 20.05
N ASN A 196 25.78 -3.71 18.98
CA ASN A 196 25.87 -5.15 18.69
C ASN A 196 27.26 -5.59 18.18
N GLN A 197 28.13 -4.66 17.82
CA GLN A 197 29.47 -4.93 17.30
C GLN A 197 30.57 -4.76 18.38
N GLN A 198 30.18 -4.25 19.56
CA GLN A 198 31.04 -4.05 20.72
C GLN A 198 30.76 -5.05 21.87
N ALA A 199 29.74 -5.91 21.73
CA ALA A 199 29.43 -7.03 22.60
C ALA A 199 29.90 -8.35 21.99
#